data_AF-A0A2T0R1A8-F1
#
_entry.id   AF-A0A2T0R1A8-F1
#
_cell.length_a   1.000
_cell.length_b   1.000
_cell.length_c   1.000
_cell.angle_alpha   90.00
_cell.angle_beta   90.00
_cell.angle_gamma   90.00
#
_symmetry.space_group_name_H-M   'P 1'
#
loop_
_entity.id
_entity.type
_entity.pdbx_description
1 polymer ?
#
loop_
_entity_poly.entity_id
_entity_poly.type
_entity_poly.pdbx_seq_one_letter_code
_entity_poly.pdbx_strand_id
1 'polypeptide(L)'
;MPIRFNYAVDLFDEATVRSLLDRFVSVLRQVVDEPGRRIARLDLLTTEERQKLLVSWNDTTTPVGPQSLPQLFEAQAAKRPQATAVVFEDQQLSYAQLNEQAN
;
A
#
# COMPACT_ATOMS: atom_id res chain seq x y z
N MET A 1 16.88 33.04 13.00
CA MET A 1 18.10 32.37 13.51
C MET A 1 18.46 31.25 12.54
N PRO A 2 19.68 31.18 11.99
CA PRO A 2 20.07 30.05 11.15
C PRO A 2 20.26 28.80 12.01
N ILE A 3 19.55 27.71 11.67
CA ILE A 3 19.70 26.40 12.32
C ILE A 3 20.86 25.66 11.63
N ARG A 4 21.84 25.19 12.41
CA ARG A 4 22.95 24.36 11.93
C ARG A 4 22.75 22.93 12.43
N PHE A 5 22.88 21.96 11.52
CA PHE A 5 22.79 20.53 11.83
C PHE A 5 24.11 19.86 11.47
N ASN A 6 24.68 19.14 12.43
CA ASN A 6 25.85 18.29 12.21
C ASN A 6 25.38 16.84 12.19
N TYR A 7 25.79 16.08 11.17
CA TYR A 7 25.40 14.69 11.01
C TYR A 7 26.58 13.84 10.55
N ALA A 8 26.54 12.55 10.89
CA ALA A 8 27.52 11.58 10.42
C ALA A 8 27.19 11.20 8.97
N VAL A 9 28.04 11.60 8.03
CA VAL A 9 27.88 11.34 6.60
C VAL A 9 27.93 9.85 6.25
N ASP A 10 28.54 9.04 7.12
CA ASP A 10 28.56 7.57 6.99
C ASP A 10 27.18 6.93 7.25
N LEU A 11 26.27 7.66 7.91
CA LEU A 11 24.94 7.17 8.30
C LEU A 11 23.79 7.90 7.60
N PHE A 12 24.01 9.15 7.19
CA PHE A 12 22.96 9.99 6.63
C PHE A 12 23.44 10.72 5.40
N ASP A 13 22.61 10.70 4.36
CA ASP A 13 22.75 11.60 3.23
C ASP A 13 22.09 12.96 3.52
N GLU A 14 22.45 13.95 2.69
CA GLU A 14 21.94 15.31 2.82
C GLU A 14 20.42 15.39 2.69
N ALA A 15 19.81 14.56 1.83
CA ALA A 15 18.37 14.54 1.62
C ALA A 15 17.61 14.08 2.87
N THR A 16 18.14 13.08 3.57
CA THR A 16 17.60 12.56 4.83
C THR A 16 17.68 13.62 5.92
N VAL A 17 18.83 14.29 6.06
CA VAL A 17 18.99 15.36 7.06
C VAL A 17 18.10 16.56 6.74
N ARG A 18 17.90 16.87 5.45
CA ARG A 18 16.96 17.91 5.02
C ARG A 18 15.52 17.59 5.43
N SER A 19 15.05 16.37 5.20
CA SER A 19 13.73 15.92 5.65
C SER A 19 13.59 16.00 7.17
N LEU A 20 14.61 15.60 7.93
CA LEU A 20 14.62 15.72 9.40
C LEU A 20 14.52 17.19 9.86
N LEU A 21 15.23 18.11 9.19
CA LEU A 21 15.14 19.55 9.45
C LEU A 21 13.74 20.10 9.16
N ASP A 22 13.12 19.70 8.06
CA ASP A 22 11.79 20.16 7.69
C ASP A 22 10.73 19.67 8.70
N ARG A 23 10.85 18.42 9.18
CA ARG A 23 10.04 17.89 10.29
C ARG A 23 10.28 18.64 11.60
N PHE A 24 11.53 18.93 11.93
CA PHE A 24 11.87 19.67 13.14
C PHE A 24 11.25 21.07 13.15
N VAL A 25 11.34 21.80 12.04
CA VAL A 25 10.70 23.10 11.87
C VAL A 25 9.17 22.99 11.96
N SER A 26 8.57 21.96 11.36
CA SER A 26 7.12 21.70 11.48
C SER A 26 6.70 21.52 12.93
N VAL A 27 7.42 20.70 13.70
CA VAL A 27 7.13 20.48 15.13
C VAL A 27 7.24 21.78 15.92
N LEU A 28 8.30 22.56 15.71
CA LEU A 28 8.48 23.86 16.39
C LEU A 28 7.33 24.83 16.10
N ARG A 29 6.87 24.92 14.84
CA ARG A 29 5.71 25.74 14.48
C ARG A 29 4.49 25.32 15.27
N GLN A 30 4.20 24.01 15.30
CA GLN A 30 3.02 23.54 15.97
C GLN A 30 3.07 23.70 17.52
N VAL A 31 4.27 23.72 18.12
CA VAL A 31 4.45 24.04 19.55
C VAL A 31 4.20 25.53 19.82
N VAL A 32 4.63 26.41 18.91
CA VAL A 32 4.40 27.86 19.03
C VAL A 32 2.92 28.21 18.81
N ASP A 33 2.27 27.56 17.85
CA ASP A 33 0.86 27.81 17.51
C ASP A 33 -0.09 27.38 18.64
N GLU A 34 0.21 26.28 19.34
CA GLU A 34 -0.59 25.80 20.46
C GLU A 34 0.31 25.26 21.60
N PRO A 35 0.83 26.14 22.49
CA PRO A 35 1.77 25.73 23.55
C PRO A 35 1.18 24.75 24.58
N GLY A 36 -0.15 24.72 24.73
CA GLY A 36 -0.86 23.78 25.61
C GLY A 36 -1.08 22.40 25.00
N ARG A 37 -0.73 22.20 23.73
CA ARG A 37 -0.97 20.94 23.03
C ARG A 37 -0.08 19.85 23.59
N ARG A 38 -0.68 18.68 23.88
CA ARG A 38 0.08 17.51 24.35
C ARG A 38 1.10 17.09 23.29
N ILE A 39 2.32 16.78 23.71
CA ILE A 39 3.41 16.32 22.84
C ILE A 39 2.98 15.13 21.98
N ALA A 40 2.19 14.20 22.53
CA ALA A 40 1.69 13.04 21.81
C ALA A 40 0.73 13.35 20.64
N ARG A 41 0.29 14.61 20.50
CA ARG A 41 -0.56 15.07 19.40
C ARG A 41 0.20 15.94 18.38
N LEU A 42 1.52 16.10 18.53
CA LEU A 42 2.30 16.80 17.52
C LEU A 42 2.50 15.87 16.31
N ASP A 43 2.24 16.39 15.10
CA ASP A 43 2.51 15.67 13.87
C ASP A 43 4.00 15.79 13.54
N LEU A 44 4.71 14.66 13.56
CA LEU A 44 6.13 14.62 13.24
C LEU A 44 6.38 14.69 11.73
N LEU A 45 5.53 14.04 10.95
CA LEU A 45 5.62 14.04 9.50
C LEU A 45 5.10 15.36 8.94
N THR A 46 5.69 15.82 7.85
CA THR A 46 5.11 16.94 7.11
C THR A 46 3.78 16.51 6.47
N THR A 47 2.96 17.49 6.07
CA THR A 47 1.70 17.23 5.38
C THR A 47 1.92 16.41 4.11
N GLU A 48 2.99 16.69 3.37
CA GLU A 48 3.36 15.99 2.13
C GLU A 48 3.78 14.55 2.41
N GLU A 49 4.59 14.31 3.44
CA GLU A 49 5.01 12.97 3.84
C GLU A 49 3.81 12.14 4.31
N ARG A 50 2.92 12.74 5.11
CA ARG A 50 1.69 12.09 5.56
C ARG A 50 0.77 11.74 4.39
N GLN A 51 0.62 12.66 3.43
CA GLN A 51 -0.18 12.42 2.23
C GLN A 51 0.39 11.27 1.40
N LYS A 52 1.72 11.24 1.23
CA LYS A 52 2.39 10.17 0.49
C LYS A 52 2.16 8.81 1.17
N LEU A 53 2.35 8.73 2.48
CA LEU A 53 2.22 7.47 3.23
C LEU A 53 0.77 6.97 3.32
N LEU A 54 -0.19 7.86 3.54
CA LEU A 54 -1.58 7.46 3.81
C LEU A 54 -2.42 7.37 2.55
N VAL A 55 -2.12 8.17 1.53
CA VAL A 55 -2.91 8.25 0.31
C VAL A 55 -2.12 7.71 -0.87
N SER A 56 -1.02 8.34 -1.27
CA SER A 56 -0.36 8.00 -2.53
C SER A 56 0.14 6.55 -2.59
N TRP A 57 0.68 6.03 -1.49
CA TRP A 57 1.12 4.64 -1.43
C TRP A 57 0.00 3.63 -1.22
N ASN A 58 -1.15 4.06 -0.66
CA ASN A 58 -2.32 3.20 -0.42
C ASN A 58 -3.41 3.39 -1.47
N ASP A 59 -3.14 4.12 -2.57
CA ASP A 59 -4.08 4.28 -3.67
C ASP A 59 -4.12 3.02 -4.54
N THR A 60 -4.57 1.92 -3.93
CA THR A 60 -4.65 0.58 -4.53
C THR A 60 -6.10 0.19 -4.83
N THR A 61 -7.03 1.16 -4.75
CA THR A 61 -8.46 0.89 -4.95
C THR A 61 -8.70 0.52 -6.40
N THR A 62 -9.06 -0.74 -6.65
CA THR A 62 -9.44 -1.24 -7.97
C THR A 62 -10.84 -1.81 -7.89
N PRO A 63 -11.81 -1.32 -8.68
CA PRO A 63 -13.15 -1.90 -8.71
C PRO A 63 -13.09 -3.37 -9.13
N VAL A 64 -13.70 -4.25 -8.33
CA VAL A 64 -13.88 -5.66 -8.64
C VAL A 64 -15.37 -5.91 -8.89
N GLY A 65 -15.68 -6.74 -9.89
CA GLY A 65 -17.06 -7.11 -10.19
C GLY A 65 -17.74 -7.83 -9.02
N PRO A 66 -19.07 -7.82 -8.92
CA PRO A 66 -19.81 -8.44 -7.81
C PRO A 66 -19.82 -9.98 -7.88
N GLN A 67 -19.15 -10.57 -8.87
CA GLN A 67 -19.22 -12.00 -9.16
C GLN A 67 -18.48 -12.80 -8.08
N SER A 68 -19.09 -13.92 -7.70
CA SER A 68 -18.42 -14.89 -6.82
C SER A 68 -17.34 -15.66 -7.58
N LEU A 69 -16.40 -16.27 -6.84
CA LEU A 69 -15.39 -17.14 -7.45
C LEU A 69 -15.99 -18.27 -8.30
N PRO A 70 -17.06 -18.98 -7.86
CA PRO A 70 -17.75 -19.96 -8.72
C PRO A 70 -18.30 -19.37 -10.02
N GLN A 71 -18.92 -18.18 -9.98
CA GLN A 71 -19.45 -17.52 -11.18
C GLN A 71 -18.34 -17.15 -12.18
N LEU A 72 -17.19 -16.70 -11.69
CA LEU A 72 -16.02 -16.44 -12.53
C LEU A 72 -15.46 -17.73 -13.13
N PHE A 73 -15.49 -18.83 -12.38
CA PHE A 73 -15.05 -20.15 -12.83
C PHE A 73 -15.97 -20.72 -13.91
N GLU A 74 -17.28 -20.69 -13.71
CA GLU A 74 -18.29 -21.12 -14.70
C GLU A 74 -18.16 -20.33 -16.00
N ALA A 75 -17.98 -19.01 -15.91
CA ALA A 75 -17.76 -18.17 -17.08
C ALA A 75 -16.47 -18.55 -17.84
N GLN A 76 -15.42 -18.95 -17.13
CA GLN A 76 -14.20 -19.44 -17.74
C GLN A 76 -14.38 -20.84 -18.37
N ALA A 77 -15.15 -21.73 -17.73
CA ALA A 77 -15.49 -23.04 -18.26
C ALA A 77 -16.32 -22.96 -19.54
N ALA A 78 -17.25 -22.00 -19.63
CA ALA A 78 -17.99 -21.73 -20.85
C ALA A 78 -17.09 -21.18 -21.98
N LYS A 79 -16.11 -20.33 -21.65
CA LYS A 79 -15.21 -19.72 -22.65
C LYS A 79 -14.14 -20.68 -23.17
N ARG A 80 -13.60 -21.55 -22.31
CA ARG A 80 -12.49 -22.47 -22.65
C ARG A 80 -12.74 -23.88 -22.09
N PRO A 81 -13.81 -24.56 -22.55
CA PRO A 81 -14.24 -25.82 -21.95
C PRO A 81 -13.20 -26.93 -22.01
N GLN A 82 -12.40 -26.98 -23.09
CA GLN A 82 -11.39 -28.01 -23.32
C GLN A 82 -9.99 -27.63 -22.79
N ALA A 83 -9.80 -26.42 -22.24
CA ALA A 83 -8.52 -26.06 -21.65
C ALA A 83 -8.33 -26.81 -20.33
N THR A 84 -7.11 -27.29 -20.06
CA THR A 84 -6.76 -27.91 -18.78
C THR A 84 -6.95 -26.91 -17.64
N ALA A 85 -7.74 -27.28 -16.64
CA ALA A 85 -8.02 -26.49 -15.44
C ALA A 85 -7.17 -26.93 -14.25
N VAL A 86 -6.97 -28.24 -14.09
CA VAL A 86 -6.18 -28.84 -13.00
C VAL A 86 -5.40 -30.04 -13.52
N VAL A 87 -4.20 -30.21 -12.98
CA VAL A 87 -3.34 -31.37 -13.22
C VAL A 87 -2.94 -31.93 -11.85
N PHE A 88 -3.14 -33.22 -11.67
CA PHE A 88 -2.71 -33.95 -10.48
C PHE A 88 -2.14 -35.30 -10.91
N GLU A 89 -0.82 -35.47 -10.75
CA GLU A 89 -0.08 -36.62 -11.28
C GLU A 89 -0.36 -36.82 -12.78
N ASP A 90 -0.78 -38.01 -13.19
CA ASP A 90 -1.12 -38.35 -14.57
C ASP A 90 -2.56 -37.93 -14.95
N GLN A 91 -3.33 -37.36 -14.01
CA GLN A 91 -4.70 -36.92 -14.26
C GLN A 91 -4.74 -35.44 -14.66
N GLN A 92 -5.54 -35.15 -15.69
CA GLN A 92 -5.83 -33.79 -16.14
C GLN A 92 -7.34 -33.64 -16.30
N LEU A 93 -7.90 -32.58 -15.71
CA LEU A 93 -9.29 -32.21 -15.93
C LEU A 93 -9.36 -30.90 -16.70
N SER A 94 -10.22 -30.87 -17.71
CA SER A 94 -10.58 -29.64 -18.40
C SER A 94 -11.49 -28.77 -17.52
N TYR A 95 -11.63 -27.48 -17.86
CA TYR A 95 -12.57 -26.61 -17.16
C TYR A 95 -14.01 -27.14 -17.19
N ALA A 96 -14.45 -27.76 -18.29
CA ALA A 96 -15.79 -28.36 -18.36
C ALA A 96 -15.93 -29.55 -17.41
N GLN A 97 -14.95 -30.47 -17.41
CA GLN A 97 -14.97 -31.65 -16.55
C GLN A 97 -14.94 -31.28 -15.06
N LEU A 98 -14.12 -30.30 -14.69
CA LEU A 98 -14.05 -29.85 -13.31
C LEU A 98 -15.34 -29.16 -12.87
N ASN A 99 -15.96 -28.36 -13.75
CA ASN A 99 -17.24 -27.72 -13.48
C ASN A 99 -18.39 -28.72 -13.31
N GLU A 100 -18.42 -29.77 -14.13
CA GLU A 100 -19.42 -30.84 -14.02
C GLU A 100 -19.28 -31.66 -12.74
N GLN A 101 -18.05 -31.90 -12.25
CA GLN A 101 -17.82 -32.66 -11.01
C GLN A 101 -18.13 -31.86 -9.73
N ALA A 102 -18.06 -30.53 -9.79
CA ALA A 102 -18.25 -29.64 -8.64
C ALA A 102 -19.71 -29.22 -8.40
N ASN A 103 -20.60 -29.44 -9.38
CA ASN A 103 -22.04 -29.13 -9.32
C ASN A 103 -22.87 -30.38 -9.05
#